data_AF-A0A3M1UL32-F1
#
_entry.id   AF-A0A3M1UL32-F1
#
_cell.length_a   1.000
_cell.length_b   1.000
_cell.length_c   1.000
_cell.angle_alpha   90.00
_cell.angle_beta   90.00
_cell.angle_gamma   90.00
#
_symmetry.space_group_name_H-M   'P 1'
#
loop_
_entity.id
_entity.type
_entity.pdbx_description
1 polymer ?
#
loop_
_entity_poly.entity_id
_entity_poly.type
_entity_poly.pdbx_seq_one_letter_code
_entity_poly.pdbx_strand_id
1 'polypeptide(L)'
;MTRTDIEREMDMKVDLRAKREEAGLGITEGMAVRLAYCARDARTGELLQYGDDLCYVHGGNGEVFPKVQQALAGLRVGERVRLELAPEEGYGRRDPARVLVRRREELPEEATPGMPVEATWPDGSTDLFVVIEIRDDGRVVLDANHPWAGRRLWFEFEVLSIRPALAAERLAGHTIAPV
;
A
#
# COMPACT_ATOMS: atom_id res chain seq x y z
N MET A 1 -25.92 -37.22 -23.82
CA MET A 1 -25.54 -35.91 -23.28
C MET A 1 -26.46 -34.86 -23.88
N THR A 2 -27.08 -34.02 -23.05
CA THR A 2 -27.94 -32.94 -23.55
C THR A 2 -27.09 -31.76 -23.99
N ARG A 3 -27.65 -30.86 -24.82
CA ARG A 3 -26.96 -29.64 -25.27
C ARG A 3 -26.42 -28.81 -24.10
N THR A 4 -27.18 -28.75 -23.01
CA THR A 4 -26.83 -28.06 -21.77
C THR A 4 -25.67 -28.71 -21.02
N ASP A 5 -25.51 -30.05 -21.10
CA ASP A 5 -24.39 -30.76 -20.49
C ASP A 5 -23.08 -30.47 -21.22
N ILE A 6 -23.12 -30.35 -22.54
CA ILE A 6 -21.95 -30.03 -23.38
C ILE A 6 -21.50 -28.58 -23.17
N GLU A 7 -22.45 -27.64 -23.10
CA GLU A 7 -22.17 -26.22 -22.83
C GLU A 7 -21.50 -26.03 -21.45
N ARG A 8 -21.98 -26.70 -20.39
CA ARG A 8 -21.35 -26.66 -19.06
C ARG A 8 -19.97 -27.30 -19.02
N GLU A 9 -19.78 -28.40 -19.73
CA GLU A 9 -18.48 -29.08 -19.77
C GLU A 9 -17.44 -28.27 -20.57
N MET A 10 -17.88 -27.55 -21.61
CA MET A 10 -17.04 -26.63 -22.38
C MET A 10 -16.67 -25.39 -21.57
N ASP A 11 -17.62 -24.75 -20.89
CA ASP A 11 -17.35 -23.60 -20.02
C ASP A 11 -16.37 -23.99 -18.91
N MET A 12 -16.56 -25.15 -18.27
CA MET A 12 -15.67 -25.63 -17.22
C MET A 12 -14.27 -25.95 -17.75
N LYS A 13 -14.13 -26.47 -18.97
CA LYS A 13 -12.81 -26.70 -19.62
C LYS A 13 -12.13 -25.40 -20.03
N VAL A 14 -12.88 -24.38 -20.45
CA VAL A 14 -12.36 -23.04 -20.74
C VAL A 14 -11.85 -22.39 -19.45
N ASP A 15 -12.64 -22.46 -18.38
CA ASP A 15 -12.31 -21.91 -17.06
C ASP A 15 -11.09 -22.60 -16.43
N LEU A 16 -10.98 -23.92 -16.57
CA LEU A 16 -9.79 -24.69 -16.16
C LEU A 16 -8.54 -24.38 -16.99
N ARG A 17 -8.70 -23.97 -18.25
CA ARG A 17 -7.58 -23.60 -19.13
C ARG A 17 -7.08 -22.20 -18.81
N ALA A 18 -7.99 -21.24 -18.59
CA ALA A 18 -7.68 -19.90 -18.13
C ALA A 18 -6.94 -19.92 -16.78
N LYS A 19 -7.43 -20.70 -15.80
CA LYS A 19 -6.76 -20.88 -14.50
C LYS A 19 -5.36 -21.51 -14.60
N ARG A 20 -5.08 -22.32 -15.62
CA ARG A 20 -3.73 -22.89 -15.86
C ARG A 20 -2.79 -21.92 -16.59
N GLU A 21 -3.33 -21.01 -17.39
CA GLU A 21 -2.57 -19.92 -18.01
C GLU A 21 -2.20 -18.84 -16.97
N GLU A 22 -3.12 -18.50 -16.08
CA GLU A 22 -2.90 -17.58 -14.95
C GLU A 22 -1.80 -18.07 -14.00
N ALA A 23 -1.72 -19.38 -13.73
CA ALA A 23 -0.71 -19.98 -12.87
C ALA A 23 0.72 -19.98 -13.47
N GLY A 24 0.89 -19.61 -14.74
CA GLY A 24 2.19 -19.58 -15.42
C GLY A 24 2.74 -18.17 -15.69
N LEU A 25 1.95 -17.12 -15.41
CA LEU A 25 2.33 -15.74 -15.66
C LEU A 25 3.33 -15.25 -14.62
N GLY A 26 4.42 -14.66 -15.08
CA GLY A 26 5.28 -13.83 -14.24
C GLY A 26 4.77 -12.39 -14.24
N ILE A 27 5.09 -11.63 -13.20
CA ILE A 27 4.79 -10.21 -13.14
C ILE A 27 5.59 -9.48 -14.23
N THR A 28 4.88 -8.85 -15.16
CA THR A 28 5.42 -7.98 -16.22
C THR A 28 4.55 -6.75 -16.38
N GLU A 29 5.02 -5.78 -17.18
CA GLU A 29 4.29 -4.55 -17.48
C GLU A 29 2.82 -4.82 -17.88
N GLY A 30 1.89 -4.08 -17.28
CA GLY A 30 0.46 -4.18 -17.57
C GLY A 30 -0.26 -5.38 -16.94
N MET A 31 0.36 -6.07 -15.99
CA MET A 31 -0.31 -7.07 -15.15
C MET A 31 -0.96 -6.42 -13.93
N ALA A 32 -2.18 -6.86 -13.59
CA ALA A 32 -2.79 -6.60 -12.30
C ALA A 32 -2.37 -7.71 -11.32
N VAL A 33 -1.92 -7.31 -10.14
CA VAL A 33 -1.28 -8.21 -9.17
C VAL A 33 -1.88 -7.98 -7.79
N ARG A 34 -2.20 -9.06 -7.08
CA ARG A 34 -2.57 -9.02 -5.66
C ARG A 34 -1.47 -9.61 -4.81
N LEU A 35 -1.14 -8.93 -3.72
CA LEU A 35 -0.06 -9.29 -2.82
C LEU A 35 -0.56 -9.44 -1.38
N ALA A 36 -0.02 -10.43 -0.67
CA ALA A 36 0.13 -10.29 0.77
C ALA A 36 1.40 -9.53 1.07
N TYR A 37 1.37 -8.72 2.10
CA TYR A 37 2.50 -7.92 2.53
C TYR A 37 2.62 -7.89 4.05
N CYS A 38 3.85 -7.79 4.51
CA CYS A 38 4.19 -7.53 5.91
C CYS A 38 5.21 -6.39 5.93
N ALA A 39 4.91 -5.33 6.67
CA ALA A 39 5.79 -4.18 6.88
C ALA A 39 6.30 -4.16 8.32
N ARG A 40 7.61 -4.01 8.49
CA ARG A 40 8.27 -3.91 9.80
C ARG A 40 9.21 -2.73 9.85
N ASP A 41 9.36 -2.13 11.03
CA ASP A 41 10.44 -1.17 11.26
C ASP A 41 11.78 -1.92 11.23
N ALA A 42 12.71 -1.47 10.38
CA ALA A 42 13.94 -2.21 10.16
C ALA A 42 14.94 -2.12 11.31
N ARG A 43 14.79 -1.13 12.20
CA ARG A 43 15.65 -0.94 13.35
C ARG A 43 15.13 -1.70 14.56
N THR A 44 13.82 -1.69 14.80
CA THR A 44 13.23 -2.32 16.00
C THR A 44 12.68 -3.72 15.75
N GLY A 45 12.40 -4.08 14.49
CA GLY A 45 11.72 -5.32 14.13
C GLY A 45 10.22 -5.32 14.40
N GLU A 46 9.69 -4.21 14.90
CA GLU A 46 8.27 -4.00 15.20
C GLU A 46 7.42 -4.26 13.96
N LEU A 47 6.34 -5.02 14.12
CA LEU A 47 5.32 -5.19 13.08
C LEU A 47 4.49 -3.92 12.98
N LEU A 48 4.55 -3.26 11.82
CA LEU A 48 3.79 -2.03 11.57
C LEU A 48 2.46 -2.33 10.89
N GLN A 49 2.48 -3.21 9.89
CA GLN A 49 1.28 -3.58 9.13
C GLN A 49 1.43 -4.96 8.50
N TYR A 50 0.30 -5.62 8.31
CA TYR A 50 0.14 -6.82 7.50
C TYR A 50 -1.21 -6.77 6.79
N GLY A 51 -1.28 -7.30 5.58
CA GLY A 51 -2.50 -7.42 4.80
C GLY A 51 -2.33 -8.33 3.59
N ASP A 52 -3.43 -8.68 2.95
CA ASP A 52 -3.51 -9.53 1.74
C ASP A 52 -4.36 -8.91 0.61
N ASP A 53 -4.61 -7.61 0.75
CA ASP A 53 -5.51 -6.78 -0.06
C ASP A 53 -4.76 -5.81 -0.97
N LEU A 54 -3.42 -5.79 -0.95
CA LEU A 54 -2.63 -4.90 -1.80
C LEU A 54 -2.75 -5.32 -3.26
N CYS A 55 -3.50 -4.56 -4.03
CA CYS A 55 -3.67 -4.75 -5.46
C CYS A 55 -3.01 -3.59 -6.21
N TYR A 56 -2.31 -3.88 -7.31
CA TYR A 56 -1.74 -2.85 -8.16
C TYR A 56 -1.58 -3.28 -9.61
N VAL A 57 -1.37 -2.31 -10.49
CA VAL A 57 -0.96 -2.55 -11.88
C VAL A 57 0.55 -2.35 -12.01
N HIS A 58 1.26 -3.39 -12.44
CA HIS A 58 2.71 -3.32 -12.62
C HIS A 58 3.08 -2.43 -13.81
N GLY A 59 3.98 -1.46 -13.56
CA GLY A 59 4.26 -0.36 -14.48
C GLY A 59 3.24 0.78 -14.45
N GLY A 60 2.21 0.66 -13.61
CA GLY A 60 1.20 1.68 -13.37
C GLY A 60 1.68 2.84 -12.48
N ASN A 61 0.73 3.71 -12.14
CA ASN A 61 1.02 4.99 -11.50
C ASN A 61 0.95 4.91 -9.97
N GLY A 62 2.03 4.44 -9.35
CA GLY A 62 2.43 4.90 -8.01
C GLY A 62 1.81 4.19 -6.79
N GLU A 63 1.06 3.11 -6.93
CA GLU A 63 0.54 2.35 -5.77
C GLU A 63 1.64 1.59 -5.02
N VAL A 64 2.68 1.19 -5.76
CA VAL A 64 3.82 0.43 -5.25
C VAL A 64 5.12 1.14 -5.62
N PHE A 65 6.01 1.32 -4.64
CA PHE A 65 7.28 2.03 -4.83
C PHE A 65 8.14 1.39 -5.92
N PRO A 66 8.92 2.18 -6.70
CA PRO A 66 9.73 1.65 -7.80
C PRO A 66 10.64 0.49 -7.43
N LYS A 67 11.28 0.55 -6.26
CA LYS A 67 12.15 -0.52 -5.75
C LYS A 67 11.37 -1.81 -5.44
N VAL A 68 10.14 -1.68 -4.94
CA VAL A 68 9.26 -2.83 -4.72
C VAL A 68 8.83 -3.44 -6.05
N GLN A 69 8.44 -2.61 -7.03
CA GLN A 69 8.09 -3.10 -8.37
C GLN A 69 9.25 -3.87 -9.01
N GLN A 70 10.47 -3.32 -8.95
CA GLN A 70 11.67 -4.01 -9.46
C GLN A 70 11.91 -5.37 -8.80
N ALA A 71 11.68 -5.47 -7.48
CA ALA A 71 11.85 -6.71 -6.74
C ALA A 71 10.76 -7.76 -7.05
N LEU A 72 9.57 -7.32 -7.47
CA LEU A 72 8.45 -8.18 -7.84
C LEU A 72 8.50 -8.64 -9.30
N ALA A 73 9.24 -7.95 -10.17
CA ALA A 73 9.29 -8.25 -11.59
C ALA A 73 9.73 -9.70 -11.86
N GLY A 74 8.96 -10.40 -12.67
CA GLY A 74 9.19 -11.81 -13.03
C GLY A 74 8.70 -12.84 -12.02
N LEU A 75 8.31 -12.44 -10.81
CA LEU A 75 7.78 -13.37 -9.81
C LEU A 75 6.44 -13.97 -10.25
N ARG A 76 6.17 -15.17 -9.77
CA ARG A 76 4.95 -15.93 -10.04
C ARG A 76 4.11 -16.08 -8.78
N VAL A 77 2.84 -16.48 -8.97
CA VAL A 77 1.93 -16.77 -7.85
C VAL A 77 2.55 -17.79 -6.89
N GLY A 78 2.51 -17.48 -5.59
CA GLY A 78 3.10 -18.25 -4.50
C GLY A 78 4.56 -17.91 -4.20
N GLU A 79 5.25 -17.15 -5.05
CA GLU A 79 6.61 -16.70 -4.78
C GLU A 79 6.61 -15.51 -3.81
N ARG A 80 7.72 -15.40 -3.06
CA ARG A 80 7.91 -14.39 -2.03
C ARG A 80 9.18 -13.61 -2.27
N VAL A 81 9.17 -12.33 -1.91
CA VAL A 81 10.35 -11.49 -1.90
C VAL A 81 10.41 -10.67 -0.63
N ARG A 82 11.62 -10.44 -0.14
CA ARG A 82 11.90 -9.55 0.98
C ARG A 82 12.84 -8.45 0.53
N LEU A 83 12.52 -7.22 0.89
CA LEU A 83 13.37 -6.07 0.60
C LEU A 83 13.31 -5.04 1.70
N GLU A 84 14.36 -4.24 1.76
CA GLU A 84 14.44 -3.09 2.64
C GLU A 84 14.24 -1.80 1.84
N LEU A 85 13.43 -0.89 2.37
CA LEU A 85 13.27 0.47 1.86
C LEU A 85 13.90 1.45 2.83
N ALA A 86 14.89 2.21 2.33
CA ALA A 86 15.31 3.44 2.98
C ALA A 86 14.16 4.47 2.95
N PRO A 87 14.17 5.47 3.85
CA PRO A 87 13.14 6.50 3.85
C PRO A 87 12.90 7.12 2.46
N GLU A 88 13.97 7.44 1.73
CA GLU A 88 13.93 8.08 0.41
C GLU A 88 13.37 7.18 -0.70
N GLU A 89 13.37 5.86 -0.49
CA GLU A 89 12.85 4.87 -1.45
C GLU A 89 11.37 4.53 -1.19
N GLY A 90 10.81 5.03 -0.08
CA GLY A 90 9.43 4.81 0.34
C GLY A 90 8.74 6.12 0.72
N TYR A 91 8.52 6.33 2.01
CA TYR A 91 7.68 7.42 2.54
C TYR A 91 8.39 8.77 2.74
N GLY A 92 9.61 8.90 2.23
CA GLY A 92 10.43 10.09 2.33
C GLY A 92 11.10 10.27 3.69
N ARG A 93 11.95 11.30 3.78
CA ARG A 93 12.50 11.77 5.04
C ARG A 93 11.42 12.47 5.85
N ARG A 94 11.49 12.35 7.17
CA ARG A 94 10.69 13.18 8.06
C ARG A 94 11.16 14.62 7.97
N ASP A 95 10.24 15.53 7.70
CA ASP A 95 10.50 16.96 7.65
C ASP A 95 10.13 17.63 8.97
N PRO A 96 11.10 18.18 9.73
CA PRO A 96 10.83 18.94 10.95
C PRO A 96 9.95 20.17 10.74
N ALA A 97 9.93 20.77 9.53
CA ALA A 97 9.08 21.90 9.22
C ALA A 97 7.58 21.52 9.12
N ARG A 98 7.28 20.22 8.96
CA ARG A 98 5.93 19.65 8.98
C ARG A 98 5.46 19.28 10.39
N VAL A 99 6.15 19.76 11.42
CA VAL A 99 5.80 19.56 12.83
C VAL A 99 5.33 20.88 13.42
N LEU A 100 4.22 20.82 14.14
CA LEU A 100 3.58 21.99 14.71
C LEU A 100 3.37 21.79 16.22
N VAL A 101 3.60 22.84 16.99
CA VAL A 101 3.26 22.86 18.41
C VAL A 101 2.10 23.81 18.60
N ARG A 102 1.03 23.32 19.23
CA ARG A 102 -0.20 24.05 19.53
C ARG A 102 -0.51 23.94 21.01
N ARG A 103 -1.39 24.80 21.50
CA ARG A 103 -1.91 24.68 22.87
C ARG A 103 -3.08 23.70 22.87
N ARG A 104 -3.26 22.96 23.97
CA ARG A 104 -4.30 21.94 24.08
C ARG A 104 -5.70 22.49 23.86
N GLU A 105 -5.92 23.74 24.28
CA GLU A 105 -7.20 24.44 24.19
C GLU A 105 -7.55 24.85 22.75
N GLU A 106 -6.57 24.84 21.84
CA GLU A 106 -6.77 25.14 20.41
C GLU A 106 -7.27 23.91 19.62
N LEU A 107 -7.30 22.74 20.25
CA LEU A 107 -7.66 21.47 19.64
C LEU A 107 -8.99 20.93 20.19
N PRO A 108 -9.72 20.09 19.42
CA PRO A 108 -10.92 19.40 19.91
C PRO A 108 -10.67 18.66 21.24
N GLU A 109 -11.67 18.61 22.11
CA GLU A 109 -11.54 17.97 23.43
C GLU A 109 -11.24 16.47 23.33
N GLU A 110 -11.63 15.83 22.23
CA GLU A 110 -11.39 14.42 21.96
C GLU A 110 -10.00 14.12 21.41
N ALA A 111 -9.19 15.14 21.10
CA ALA A 111 -7.86 14.94 20.52
C ALA A 111 -6.94 14.17 21.48
N THR A 112 -6.46 13.01 21.02
CA THR A 112 -5.52 12.14 21.74
C THR A 112 -4.39 11.67 20.83
N PRO A 113 -3.22 11.27 21.37
CA PRO A 113 -2.11 10.75 20.57
C PRO A 113 -2.54 9.64 19.61
N GLY A 114 -2.08 9.73 18.35
CA GLY A 114 -2.45 8.84 17.26
C GLY A 114 -3.69 9.29 16.46
N MET A 115 -4.49 10.22 16.98
CA MET A 115 -5.66 10.72 16.23
C MET A 115 -5.28 11.74 15.16
N PRO A 116 -5.96 11.71 14.00
CA PRO A 116 -5.87 12.77 13.02
C PRO A 116 -6.65 14.01 13.51
N VAL A 117 -6.08 15.20 13.28
CA VAL A 117 -6.70 16.50 13.58
C VAL A 117 -6.38 17.47 12.45
N GLU A 118 -7.36 18.27 12.05
CA GLU A 118 -7.12 19.41 11.15
C GLU A 118 -6.55 20.57 11.97
N ALA A 119 -5.47 21.18 11.47
CA ALA A 119 -4.90 22.36 12.10
C ALA A 119 -4.38 23.36 11.06
N THR A 120 -4.33 24.63 11.44
CA THR A 120 -3.90 25.72 10.57
C THR A 120 -2.44 26.08 10.82
N TRP A 121 -1.66 26.12 9.75
CA TRP A 121 -0.29 26.63 9.70
C TRP A 121 -0.23 28.13 9.97
N PRO A 122 0.94 28.68 10.36
CA PRO A 122 1.09 30.12 10.58
C PRO A 122 0.78 31.01 9.36
N ASP A 123 0.88 30.47 8.15
CA ASP A 123 0.55 31.17 6.90
C ASP A 123 -0.95 31.18 6.56
N GLY A 124 -1.78 30.56 7.42
CA GLY A 124 -3.23 30.48 7.25
C GLY A 124 -3.72 29.28 6.44
N SER A 125 -2.82 28.45 5.90
CA SER A 125 -3.20 27.20 5.24
C SER A 125 -3.58 26.12 6.27
N THR A 126 -4.51 25.23 5.93
CA THR A 126 -4.92 24.11 6.79
C THR A 126 -4.38 22.80 6.21
N ASP A 127 -3.91 21.92 7.08
CA ASP A 127 -3.43 20.57 6.74
C ASP A 127 -3.95 19.55 7.77
N LEU A 128 -3.87 18.26 7.43
CA LEU A 128 -4.19 17.18 8.34
C LEU A 128 -2.93 16.73 9.09
N PHE A 129 -3.02 16.68 10.42
CA PHE A 129 -1.94 16.30 11.31
C PHE A 129 -2.33 15.06 12.11
N VAL A 130 -1.33 14.34 12.62
CA VAL A 130 -1.50 13.36 13.68
C VAL A 130 -1.01 13.96 15.00
N VAL A 131 -1.79 13.79 16.07
CA VAL A 131 -1.34 14.13 17.42
C VAL A 131 -0.24 13.15 17.84
N ILE A 132 0.95 13.64 18.13
CA ILE A 132 2.09 12.80 18.53
C ILE A 132 2.17 12.68 20.04
N GLU A 133 2.01 13.81 20.74
CA GLU A 133 2.22 13.90 22.19
C GLU A 133 1.40 15.05 22.75
N ILE A 134 0.78 14.83 23.90
CA ILE A 134 0.19 15.88 24.74
C ILE A 134 1.06 15.96 26.00
N ARG A 135 1.65 17.13 26.25
CA ARG A 135 2.55 17.36 27.39
C ARG A 135 1.79 17.89 28.59
N ASP A 136 2.32 17.63 29.78
CA ASP A 136 1.72 18.07 31.06
C ASP A 136 1.55 19.60 31.18
N ASP A 137 2.33 20.36 30.42
CA ASP A 137 2.26 21.83 30.39
C ASP A 137 1.32 22.40 29.32
N GLY A 138 0.44 21.56 28.78
CA GLY A 138 -0.61 21.96 27.84
C GLY A 138 -0.14 22.13 26.39
N ARG A 139 1.14 21.85 26.08
CA ARG A 139 1.62 21.81 24.69
C ARG A 139 1.28 20.49 24.02
N VAL A 140 0.78 20.57 22.79
CA VAL A 140 0.48 19.43 21.94
C VAL A 140 1.39 19.46 20.71
N VAL A 141 2.04 18.33 20.43
CA VAL A 141 2.88 18.14 19.24
C VAL A 141 2.03 17.48 18.15
N LEU A 142 1.95 18.13 17.01
CA LEU A 142 1.25 17.68 15.82
C LEU A 142 2.26 17.43 14.70
N ASP A 143 2.03 16.40 13.90
CA ASP A 143 2.91 16.03 12.79
C ASP A 143 2.11 15.76 11.51
N ALA A 144 2.41 16.50 10.44
CA ALA A 144 1.81 16.33 9.12
C ALA A 144 2.69 15.49 8.17
N ASN A 145 3.75 14.86 8.68
CA ASN A 145 4.48 13.84 7.93
C ASN A 145 3.68 12.53 7.84
N HIS A 146 3.99 11.71 6.83
CA HIS A 146 3.51 10.33 6.81
C HIS A 146 3.97 9.60 8.09
N PRO A 147 3.15 8.74 8.73
CA PRO A 147 3.51 8.06 9.99
C PRO A 147 4.82 7.26 9.95
N TRP A 148 5.22 6.82 8.75
CA TRP A 148 6.46 6.06 8.51
C TRP A 148 7.57 6.88 7.85
N ALA A 149 7.39 8.20 7.67
CA ALA A 149 8.44 9.07 7.15
C ALA A 149 9.68 9.03 8.05
N GLY A 150 10.86 8.96 7.43
CA GLY A 150 12.13 8.83 8.14
C GLY A 150 12.41 7.43 8.69
N ARG A 151 11.49 6.47 8.59
CA ARG A 151 11.73 5.07 8.98
C ARG A 151 12.34 4.29 7.83
N ARG A 152 13.27 3.40 8.18
CA ARG A 152 13.73 2.33 7.30
C ARG A 152 12.81 1.14 7.51
N LEU A 153 12.32 0.54 6.44
CA LEU A 153 11.26 -0.47 6.50
C LEU A 153 11.73 -1.78 5.88
N TRP A 154 11.47 -2.89 6.55
CA TRP A 154 11.50 -4.21 5.92
C TRP A 154 10.13 -4.56 5.41
N PHE A 155 10.06 -4.90 4.12
CA PHE A 155 8.87 -5.46 3.49
C PHE A 155 9.10 -6.90 3.10
N GLU A 156 8.09 -7.73 3.35
CA GLU A 156 7.95 -9.06 2.77
C GLU A 156 6.67 -9.08 1.95
N PHE A 157 6.75 -9.59 0.73
CA PHE A 157 5.62 -9.72 -0.18
C PHE A 157 5.45 -11.18 -0.60
N GLU A 158 4.20 -11.61 -0.78
CA GLU A 158 3.83 -12.87 -1.41
C GLU A 158 2.85 -12.59 -2.53
N VAL A 159 3.11 -13.16 -3.72
CA VAL A 159 2.23 -12.99 -4.87
C VAL A 159 1.03 -13.93 -4.74
N LEU A 160 -0.18 -13.38 -4.62
CA LEU A 160 -1.39 -14.17 -4.39
C LEU A 160 -2.16 -14.45 -5.69
N SER A 161 -2.20 -13.48 -6.60
CA SER A 161 -2.81 -13.64 -7.93
C SER A 161 -2.17 -12.68 -8.93
N ILE A 162 -2.14 -13.10 -10.19
CA ILE A 162 -1.69 -12.31 -11.33
C ILE A 162 -2.71 -12.51 -12.44
N ARG A 163 -3.16 -11.41 -13.05
CA ARG A 163 -3.90 -11.45 -14.32
C ARG A 163 -3.48 -10.30 -15.22
N PRO A 164 -3.73 -10.38 -16.53
CA PRO A 164 -3.66 -9.20 -17.38
C PRO A 164 -4.57 -8.09 -16.82
N ALA A 165 -4.05 -6.86 -16.73
CA ALA A 165 -4.89 -5.72 -16.34
C ALA A 165 -5.97 -5.47 -17.39
N LEU A 166 -7.11 -4.94 -16.98
CA LEU A 166 -8.15 -4.49 -17.92
C LEU A 166 -7.67 -3.24 -18.65
N ALA A 167 -8.25 -2.94 -19.82
CA ALA A 167 -7.88 -1.75 -20.58
C ALA A 167 -8.08 -0.46 -19.76
N ALA A 168 -9.16 -0.39 -18.97
CA ALA A 168 -9.43 0.72 -18.08
C ALA A 168 -8.40 0.81 -16.93
N GLU A 169 -7.97 -0.33 -16.37
CA GLU A 169 -6.97 -0.38 -15.29
C GLU A 169 -5.59 0.08 -15.77
N ARG A 170 -5.18 -0.32 -16.97
CA ARG A 170 -3.92 0.18 -17.57
C ARG A 170 -3.94 1.68 -17.79
N LEU A 171 -5.07 2.23 -18.21
CA LEU A 171 -5.22 3.67 -18.40
C LEU A 171 -5.23 4.41 -17.05
N ALA A 172 -5.88 3.83 -16.05
CA ALA A 172 -6.00 4.41 -14.72
C ALA A 172 -4.73 4.24 -13.86
N GLY A 173 -3.90 3.24 -14.17
CA GLY A 173 -2.68 2.91 -13.44
C GLY A 173 -2.92 2.20 -12.10
N HIS A 174 -4.14 1.73 -11.83
CA HIS A 174 -4.56 1.02 -10.63
C HIS A 174 -5.63 -0.04 -10.94
N THR A 175 -5.82 -0.99 -10.02
CA THR A 175 -6.85 -2.03 -10.16
C THR A 175 -8.23 -1.48 -9.80
N ILE A 176 -9.23 -1.81 -10.61
CA ILE A 176 -10.63 -1.37 -10.41
C ILE A 176 -11.57 -2.56 -10.17
N ALA A 177 -11.11 -3.76 -10.48
CA ALA A 177 -11.81 -5.01 -10.25
C ALA A 177 -10.94 -5.94 -9.39
N PRO A 178 -11.55 -6.87 -8.64
CA PRO A 178 -10.82 -7.89 -7.92
C PRO A 178 -9.79 -8.60 -8.82
N VAL A 179 -8.65 -8.92 -8.21
CA VAL A 179 -7.51 -9.57 -8.88
C VAL A 179 -7.38 -10.99 -8.40
#